data_AF-A0A828U3L6-F1
#
_entry.id   AF-A0A828U3L6-F1
#
_cell.length_a   1.000
_cell.length_b   1.000
_cell.length_c   1.000
_cell.angle_alpha   90.00
_cell.angle_beta   90.00
_cell.angle_gamma   90.00
#
_symmetry.space_group_name_H-M   'P 1'
#
loop_
_entity.id
_entity.type
_entity.pdbx_description
1 polymer ?
#
loop_
_entity_poly.entity_id
_entity_poly.type
_entity_poly.pdbx_seq_one_letter_code
_entity_poly.pdbx_strand_id
1 'polypeptide(L)'
;MALTSVSLILTMFIMSPIILQINDNISQEPINYTDSDFFQKVDEKILSPYRGFLEKNTEKDNVEFFERAAQKKLGNETILKKDSLFILLPAFTMGQLEAAFKIGFLLYLPFIAIDLIISNILLALGMMMVSPVTISIPFKILLFILVGGWQKLFEFLLVVN
;
A
#
# COMPACT_ATOMS: atom_id res chain seq x y z
N MET A 1 14.08 -9.53 6.68
CA MET A 1 13.26 -10.12 7.75
C MET A 1 12.62 -9.04 8.62
N ALA A 2 13.38 -8.17 9.28
CA ALA A 2 12.82 -7.12 10.14
C ALA A 2 11.76 -6.23 9.46
N LEU A 3 12.04 -5.71 8.26
CA LEU A 3 11.09 -4.86 7.53
C LEU A 3 9.79 -5.60 7.15
N THR A 4 9.90 -6.86 6.73
CA THR A 4 8.74 -7.72 6.43
C THR A 4 7.89 -7.93 7.67
N SER A 5 8.51 -8.16 8.84
CA SER A 5 7.79 -8.30 10.11
C SER A 5 7.07 -7.01 10.51
N VAL A 6 7.73 -5.86 10.40
CA VAL A 6 7.12 -4.54 10.67
C VAL A 6 5.95 -4.30 9.72
N SER A 7 6.13 -4.58 8.43
CA SER A 7 5.07 -4.44 7.42
C SER A 7 3.86 -5.33 7.72
N LEU A 8 4.08 -6.57 8.12
CA LEU A 8 3.00 -7.50 8.48
C LEU A 8 2.24 -7.03 9.72
N ILE A 9 2.96 -6.58 10.75
CA ILE A 9 2.35 -6.05 12.00
C ILE A 9 1.51 -4.82 11.70
N LEU A 10 2.02 -3.87 10.90
CA LEU A 10 1.27 -2.69 10.49
C LEU A 10 0.04 -3.06 9.65
N THR A 11 0.16 -4.05 8.76
CA THR A 11 -0.96 -4.54 7.96
C THR A 11 -2.08 -5.09 8.87
N MET A 12 -1.72 -5.93 9.85
CA MET A 12 -2.70 -6.45 10.81
C MET A 12 -3.34 -5.34 11.66
N PHE A 13 -2.56 -4.34 12.05
CA PHE A 13 -3.06 -3.19 12.81
C PHE A 13 -4.07 -2.37 12.00
N ILE A 14 -3.73 -2.01 10.76
CA ILE A 14 -4.61 -1.25 9.85
C ILE A 14 -5.87 -2.06 9.50
N MET A 15 -5.74 -3.37 9.31
CA MET A 15 -6.86 -4.25 8.94
C MET A 15 -7.72 -4.70 10.13
N SER A 16 -7.30 -4.42 11.36
CA SER A 16 -8.02 -4.81 12.58
C SER A 16 -9.54 -4.53 12.54
N PRO A 17 -10.04 -3.32 12.19
CA PRO A 17 -11.49 -3.07 12.14
C PRO A 17 -12.22 -3.93 11.11
N ILE A 18 -11.59 -4.23 9.97
CA ILE A 18 -12.18 -5.08 8.93
C ILE A 18 -12.25 -6.53 9.40
N ILE A 19 -11.19 -7.02 10.06
CA ILE A 19 -11.14 -8.37 10.61
C ILE A 19 -12.23 -8.56 11.68
N LEU A 20 -12.42 -7.56 12.56
CA LEU A 20 -13.47 -7.61 13.59
C LEU A 20 -14.87 -7.64 12.99
N GLN A 21 -15.15 -6.80 11.98
CA GLN A 21 -16.44 -6.80 11.28
C GLN A 21 -16.71 -8.13 10.56
N ILE A 22 -15.70 -8.71 9.93
CA ILE A 22 -15.81 -10.05 9.30
C ILE A 22 -16.14 -11.11 10.36
N ASN A 23 -15.48 -11.06 11.52
CA ASN A 23 -15.74 -12.00 12.62
C ASN A 23 -17.18 -11.86 13.16
N ASP A 24 -17.68 -10.64 13.27
CA ASP A 24 -19.07 -10.38 13.68
C ASP A 24 -20.05 -10.91 12.63
N ASN A 25 -19.78 -10.72 11.33
CA ASN A 25 -20.60 -11.25 10.25
C ASN A 25 -20.64 -12.80 10.25
N ILE A 26 -19.50 -13.46 10.50
CA ILE A 26 -19.43 -14.92 10.65
C ILE A 26 -20.32 -15.39 11.81
N SER A 27 -20.31 -14.65 12.92
CA SER A 27 -21.07 -15.02 14.12
C SER A 27 -22.59 -14.84 13.93
N GLN A 28 -23.00 -13.84 13.15
CA GLN A 28 -24.41 -13.56 12.87
C GLN A 28 -24.99 -14.48 11.78
N GLU A 29 -24.16 -14.91 10.82
CA GLU A 29 -24.57 -15.75 9.70
C GLU A 29 -23.72 -17.02 9.63
N PRO A 30 -24.03 -18.06 10.46
CA PRO A 30 -23.30 -19.31 10.43
C PRO A 30 -23.48 -19.99 9.07
N ILE A 31 -22.39 -20.14 8.32
CA ILE A 31 -22.42 -20.74 6.99
C ILE A 31 -22.30 -22.25 7.08
N ASN A 32 -23.21 -22.96 6.40
CA ASN A 32 -23.05 -24.39 6.12
C ASN A 32 -22.17 -24.60 4.89
N TYR A 33 -21.07 -25.34 5.06
CA TYR A 33 -20.13 -25.66 3.97
C TYR A 33 -20.73 -26.50 2.84
N THR A 34 -21.92 -27.08 3.06
CA THR A 34 -22.61 -27.95 2.11
C THR A 34 -23.56 -27.20 1.18
N ASP A 35 -23.79 -25.90 1.42
CA ASP A 35 -24.72 -25.12 0.60
C ASP A 35 -24.12 -24.84 -0.80
N SER A 36 -24.94 -24.98 -1.84
CA SER A 36 -24.52 -24.70 -3.22
C SER A 36 -24.22 -23.22 -3.49
N ASP A 37 -24.74 -22.32 -2.65
CA ASP A 37 -24.54 -20.87 -2.72
C ASP A 37 -23.46 -20.37 -1.73
N PHE A 38 -22.68 -21.28 -1.14
CA PHE A 38 -21.62 -20.98 -0.16
C PHE A 38 -20.74 -19.80 -0.58
N PHE A 39 -20.20 -19.84 -1.81
CA PHE A 39 -19.30 -18.80 -2.31
C PHE A 39 -19.98 -17.44 -2.43
N GLN A 40 -21.25 -17.41 -2.86
CA GLN A 40 -22.00 -16.16 -2.99
C GLN A 40 -22.32 -15.57 -1.61
N LYS A 41 -22.73 -16.40 -0.65
CA LYS A 41 -22.98 -15.97 0.74
C LYS A 41 -21.73 -15.41 1.40
N VAL A 42 -20.58 -16.09 1.25
CA VAL A 42 -19.29 -15.60 1.79
C VAL A 42 -18.94 -14.24 1.18
N ASP A 43 -19.02 -14.13 -0.14
CA ASP A 43 -18.62 -12.92 -0.86
C ASP A 43 -19.54 -11.72 -0.55
N GLU A 44 -20.86 -11.92 -0.60
CA GLU A 44 -21.84 -10.84 -0.42
C GLU A 44 -22.01 -10.40 1.03
N LYS A 45 -21.86 -11.32 2.00
CA LYS A 45 -22.19 -11.04 3.40
C LYS A 45 -20.99 -11.01 4.32
N ILE A 46 -20.13 -12.03 4.26
CA ILE A 46 -18.95 -12.08 5.14
C ILE A 46 -17.89 -11.09 4.68
N LEU A 47 -17.56 -11.07 3.39
CA LEU A 47 -16.50 -10.23 2.84
C LEU A 47 -16.96 -8.80 2.49
N SER A 48 -18.21 -8.45 2.78
CA SER A 48 -18.74 -7.10 2.56
C SER A 48 -17.87 -5.98 3.16
N PRO A 49 -17.35 -6.07 4.41
CA PRO A 49 -16.44 -5.07 4.97
C PRO A 49 -15.13 -4.94 4.18
N TYR A 50 -14.60 -6.07 3.71
CA TYR A 50 -13.38 -6.10 2.92
C TYR A 50 -13.58 -5.47 1.54
N ARG A 51 -14.70 -5.76 0.90
CA ARG A 51 -15.10 -5.11 -0.36
C ARG A 51 -15.25 -3.61 -0.18
N GLY A 52 -15.96 -3.17 0.87
CA GLY A 52 -16.12 -1.76 1.19
C GLY A 52 -14.78 -1.06 1.45
N PHE A 53 -13.84 -1.74 2.10
CA PHE A 53 -12.47 -1.25 2.25
C PHE A 53 -11.78 -1.06 0.89
N LEU A 54 -11.86 -2.04 -0.02
CA LEU A 54 -11.26 -1.94 -1.34
C LEU A 54 -11.90 -0.82 -2.16
N GLU A 55 -13.23 -0.71 -2.17
CA GLU A 55 -13.95 0.34 -2.89
C GLU A 55 -13.58 1.75 -2.39
N LYS A 56 -13.47 1.92 -1.07
CA LYS A 56 -13.07 3.20 -0.48
C LYS A 56 -11.64 3.61 -0.88
N ASN A 57 -10.73 2.63 -0.97
CA ASN A 57 -9.30 2.87 -1.15
C ASN A 57 -8.79 2.60 -2.58
N THR A 58 -9.70 2.46 -3.55
CA THR A 58 -9.36 2.25 -4.95
C THR A 58 -9.95 3.35 -5.82
N GLU A 59 -9.10 3.97 -6.64
CA GLU A 59 -9.56 4.97 -7.58
C GLU A 59 -10.43 4.36 -8.68
N LYS A 60 -11.47 5.09 -9.08
CA LYS A 60 -12.44 4.65 -10.10
C LYS A 60 -11.77 4.31 -11.43
N ASP A 61 -10.77 5.10 -11.84
CA ASP A 61 -10.04 4.90 -13.09
C ASP A 61 -9.31 3.55 -13.12
N ASN A 62 -8.75 3.12 -11.99
CA ASN A 62 -8.11 1.81 -11.84
C ASN A 62 -9.14 0.68 -11.94
N VAL A 63 -10.31 0.84 -11.30
CA VAL A 63 -11.41 -0.15 -11.39
C VAL A 63 -11.88 -0.29 -12.84
N GLU A 64 -12.12 0.83 -13.54
CA GLU A 64 -12.55 0.82 -14.94
C GLU A 64 -11.51 0.22 -15.88
N PHE A 65 -10.22 0.46 -15.61
CA PHE A 65 -9.14 -0.15 -16.38
C PHE A 65 -9.20 -1.69 -16.28
N PHE A 66 -9.31 -2.23 -15.07
CA PHE A 66 -9.37 -3.67 -14.86
C PHE A 66 -10.70 -4.29 -15.30
N GLU A 67 -11.81 -3.55 -15.22
CA GLU A 67 -13.08 -3.97 -15.81
C GLU A 67 -12.96 -4.15 -17.32
N ARG A 68 -12.46 -3.14 -18.04
CA ARG A 68 -12.24 -3.23 -19.50
C ARG A 68 -11.28 -4.36 -19.86
N ALA A 69 -10.22 -4.55 -19.06
CA ALA A 69 -9.26 -5.64 -19.27
C ALA A 69 -9.92 -7.02 -19.05
N ALA A 70 -10.78 -7.16 -18.05
CA ALA A 70 -11.51 -8.39 -17.78
C ALA A 70 -12.51 -8.70 -18.91
N GLN A 71 -13.29 -7.72 -19.36
CA GLN A 71 -14.23 -7.86 -20.49
C GLN A 71 -13.50 -8.32 -21.76
N LYS A 72 -12.34 -7.74 -22.06
CA LYS A 72 -11.53 -8.14 -23.22
C LYS A 72 -11.01 -9.58 -23.13
N LYS A 73 -10.71 -10.06 -21.92
CA LYS A 73 -10.15 -11.40 -21.70
C LYS A 73 -11.20 -12.50 -21.61
N LEU A 74 -12.34 -12.23 -20.97
CA LEU A 74 -13.38 -13.22 -20.68
C LEU A 74 -14.51 -13.24 -21.74
N GLY A 75 -14.54 -12.25 -22.64
CA GLY A 75 -15.64 -12.08 -23.59
C GLY A 75 -16.87 -11.45 -22.95
N ASN A 76 -17.75 -10.87 -23.78
CA ASN A 76 -18.93 -10.12 -23.34
C ASN A 76 -19.98 -10.96 -22.57
N GLU A 77 -19.82 -12.28 -22.54
CA GLU A 77 -20.77 -13.21 -21.93
C GLU A 77 -20.57 -13.33 -20.41
N THR A 78 -19.38 -12.99 -19.89
CA THR A 78 -19.11 -12.98 -18.45
C THR A 78 -19.01 -11.54 -17.96
N ILE A 79 -20.16 -10.92 -17.67
CA ILE A 79 -20.19 -9.58 -17.07
C ILE A 79 -19.81 -9.72 -15.59
N LEU A 80 -18.51 -9.62 -15.30
CA LEU A 80 -18.06 -9.40 -13.93
C LEU A 80 -18.57 -8.03 -13.47
N LYS A 81 -19.26 -8.00 -12.35
CA LYS A 81 -19.69 -6.74 -11.74
C LYS A 81 -18.46 -5.92 -11.33
N LYS A 82 -18.54 -4.58 -11.41
CA LYS A 82 -17.46 -3.66 -11.02
C LYS A 82 -16.99 -3.84 -9.57
N ASP A 83 -17.91 -4.25 -8.70
CA ASP A 83 -17.67 -4.52 -7.27
C ASP A 83 -17.08 -5.92 -7.01
N SER A 84 -16.80 -6.69 -8.07
CA SER A 84 -16.16 -8.00 -7.94
C SER A 84 -14.76 -7.86 -7.36
N LEU A 85 -14.44 -8.69 -6.37
CA LEU A 85 -13.09 -8.79 -5.81
C LEU A 85 -12.02 -9.07 -6.88
N PHE A 86 -12.37 -9.76 -7.98
CA PHE A 86 -11.46 -10.02 -9.10
C PHE A 86 -11.05 -8.76 -9.87
N ILE A 87 -11.85 -7.69 -9.82
CA ILE A 87 -11.55 -6.37 -10.39
C ILE A 87 -10.92 -5.47 -9.33
N LEU A 88 -11.52 -5.43 -8.14
CA LEU A 88 -11.10 -4.54 -7.06
C LEU A 88 -9.70 -4.85 -6.54
N LEU A 89 -9.32 -6.12 -6.36
CA LEU A 89 -8.00 -6.50 -5.85
C LEU A 89 -6.82 -6.01 -6.72
N PRO A 90 -6.79 -6.28 -8.03
CA PRO A 90 -5.70 -5.78 -8.87
C PRO A 90 -5.76 -4.26 -9.06
N ALA A 91 -6.96 -3.66 -9.09
CA ALA A 91 -7.13 -2.21 -9.17
C ALA A 91 -6.57 -1.50 -7.92
N PHE A 92 -6.93 -1.99 -6.73
CA PHE A 92 -6.39 -1.54 -5.45
C PHE A 92 -4.87 -1.66 -5.44
N THR A 93 -4.34 -2.83 -5.80
CA THR A 93 -2.90 -3.10 -5.79
C THR A 93 -2.14 -2.14 -6.70
N MET A 94 -2.68 -1.85 -7.89
CA MET A 94 -2.09 -0.88 -8.82
C MET A 94 -2.06 0.53 -8.21
N GLY A 95 -3.17 1.00 -7.63
CA GLY A 95 -3.24 2.32 -7.00
C GLY A 95 -2.30 2.44 -5.78
N GLN A 96 -2.24 1.41 -4.94
CA GLN A 96 -1.33 1.39 -3.78
C GLN A 96 0.14 1.35 -4.21
N LEU A 97 0.47 0.66 -5.31
CA LEU A 97 1.82 0.66 -5.86
C LEU A 97 2.24 2.07 -6.32
N GLU A 98 1.35 2.77 -7.04
CA GLU A 98 1.60 4.15 -7.46
C GLU A 98 1.78 5.09 -6.26
N ALA A 99 0.91 4.99 -5.26
CA ALA A 99 1.02 5.74 -4.02
C ALA A 99 2.35 5.47 -3.30
N ALA A 100 2.76 4.20 -3.20
CA ALA A 100 4.02 3.80 -2.59
C ALA A 100 5.23 4.40 -3.32
N PHE A 101 5.22 4.46 -4.66
CA PHE A 101 6.27 5.12 -5.43
C PHE A 101 6.30 6.63 -5.20
N LYS A 102 5.14 7.30 -5.16
CA LYS A 102 5.05 8.74 -4.87
C LYS A 102 5.63 9.05 -3.49
N ILE A 103 5.23 8.29 -2.47
CA ILE A 103 5.73 8.45 -1.10
C ILE A 103 7.24 8.18 -1.04
N GLY A 104 7.70 7.07 -1.64
CA GLY A 104 9.12 6.73 -1.68
C GLY A 104 9.98 7.82 -2.35
N PHE A 105 9.48 8.41 -3.44
CA PHE A 105 10.14 9.52 -4.12
C PHE A 105 10.23 10.76 -3.22
N LEU A 106 9.13 11.17 -2.59
CA LEU A 106 9.09 12.34 -1.70
C LEU A 106 10.03 12.18 -0.50
N LEU A 107 10.10 10.97 0.08
CA LEU A 107 11.02 10.65 1.17
C LEU A 107 12.49 10.69 0.72
N TYR A 108 12.75 10.41 -0.56
CA TYR A 108 14.11 10.36 -1.10
C TYR A 108 14.68 11.75 -1.44
N LEU A 109 13.83 12.72 -1.77
CA LEU A 109 14.22 14.11 -2.11
C LEU A 109 15.18 14.78 -1.11
N PRO A 110 14.93 14.80 0.22
CA PRO A 110 15.85 15.44 1.15
C PRO A 110 17.24 14.77 1.17
N PHE A 111 17.30 13.46 0.92
CA PHE A 111 18.57 12.73 0.89
C PHE A 111 19.37 13.00 -0.39
N ILE A 112 18.69 13.17 -1.54
CA ILE A 112 19.33 13.66 -2.77
C ILE A 112 19.92 15.04 -2.54
N ALA A 113 19.19 15.95 -1.88
CA ALA A 113 19.68 17.29 -1.61
C ALA A 113 20.98 17.25 -0.77
N ILE A 114 21.04 16.39 0.25
CA ILE A 114 22.27 16.17 1.04
C ILE A 114 23.41 15.67 0.15
N ASP A 115 23.17 14.69 -0.73
CA ASP A 115 24.20 14.15 -1.62
C ASP A 115 24.77 15.23 -2.54
N LEU A 116 23.91 16.04 -3.15
CA LEU A 116 24.31 17.13 -4.04
C LEU A 116 25.11 18.21 -3.30
N ILE A 117 24.67 18.59 -2.10
CA ILE A 117 25.37 19.59 -1.28
C ILE A 117 26.77 19.10 -0.90
N ILE A 118 26.88 17.87 -0.39
CA ILE A 118 28.16 17.30 0.05
C ILE A 118 29.10 17.12 -1.14
N SER A 119 28.60 16.64 -2.27
CA SER A 119 29.39 16.50 -3.49
C SER A 119 29.97 17.84 -3.95
N ASN A 120 29.17 18.91 -3.96
CA ASN A 120 29.62 20.23 -4.35
C ASN A 120 30.66 20.80 -3.36
N ILE A 121 30.51 20.57 -2.06
CA ILE A 121 31.49 21.00 -1.04
C ILE A 121 32.83 20.27 -1.25
N LEU A 122 32.82 18.96 -1.47
CA LEU A 122 34.05 18.18 -1.70
C LEU A 122 34.77 18.61 -2.99
N LEU A 123 34.01 18.87 -4.05
CA LEU A 123 34.56 19.40 -5.30
C LEU A 123 35.20 20.77 -5.08
N ALA A 124 34.56 21.66 -4.33
CA ALA A 124 35.10 22.98 -4.01
C ALA A 124 36.38 22.92 -3.16
N LEU A 125 36.50 21.90 -2.29
CA LEU A 125 37.69 21.66 -1.48
C LEU A 125 38.81 20.91 -2.24
N GLY A 126 38.59 20.54 -3.50
CA GLY A 126 39.54 19.77 -4.31
C GLY A 126 39.69 18.31 -3.88
N MET A 127 38.80 17.81 -3.01
CA MET A 127 38.84 16.44 -2.50
C MET A 127 38.16 15.45 -3.45
N MET A 128 38.72 15.29 -4.64
CA MET A 128 38.16 14.41 -5.68
C MET A 128 38.28 12.91 -5.37
N MET A 129 39.21 12.53 -4.49
CA MET A 129 39.46 11.12 -4.15
C MET A 129 38.56 10.59 -3.03
N VAL A 130 37.80 11.45 -2.36
CA VAL A 130 36.89 11.06 -1.29
C VAL A 130 35.50 10.85 -1.87
N SER A 131 34.92 9.67 -1.64
CA SER A 131 33.55 9.38 -2.07
C SER A 131 32.56 10.28 -1.32
N PRO A 132 31.77 11.14 -2.01
CA PRO A 132 30.75 11.96 -1.37
C PRO A 132 29.71 11.13 -0.61
N VAL A 133 29.43 9.91 -1.09
CA VAL A 133 28.47 8.99 -0.46
C VAL A 133 28.94 8.60 0.95
N THR A 134 30.23 8.30 1.12
CA THR A 134 30.76 7.90 2.44
C THR A 134 30.59 9.02 3.47
N ILE A 135 30.72 10.27 3.04
CA ILE A 135 30.49 11.43 3.90
C ILE A 135 29.00 11.68 4.10
N SER A 136 28.15 11.46 3.10
CA SER A 136 26.71 11.79 3.20
C SER A 136 25.90 10.83 4.07
N ILE A 137 26.25 9.54 4.14
CA ILE A 137 25.54 8.54 4.95
C ILE A 137 25.30 8.98 6.41
N PRO A 138 26.31 9.39 7.21
CA PRO A 138 26.07 9.80 8.59
C PRO A 138 25.15 11.01 8.70
N PHE A 139 25.23 11.99 7.78
CA PHE A 139 24.32 13.14 7.77
C PHE A 139 22.88 12.74 7.45
N LYS A 140 22.68 11.81 6.51
CA LYS A 140 21.35 11.29 6.17
C LYS A 140 20.71 10.58 7.36
N ILE A 141 21.46 9.71 8.03
CA ILE A 141 20.99 8.99 9.21
C ILE A 141 20.66 9.98 10.33
N LEU A 142 21.55 10.95 10.58
CA LEU A 142 21.33 11.99 11.59
C LEU A 142 20.07 12.80 11.28
N LEU A 143 19.91 13.30 10.05
CA LEU A 143 18.72 14.04 9.64
C LEU A 143 17.46 13.20 9.89
N PHE A 144 17.46 11.94 9.44
CA PHE A 144 16.29 11.07 9.57
C PHE A 144 15.91 10.81 11.03
N ILE A 145 16.88 10.66 11.93
CA ILE A 145 16.63 10.50 13.37
C ILE A 145 16.15 11.81 13.99
N LEU A 146 16.79 12.94 13.68
CA LEU A 146 16.45 14.25 14.24
C LEU A 146 15.03 14.70 13.92
N VAL A 147 14.54 14.37 12.72
CA VAL A 147 13.15 14.69 12.33
C VAL A 147 12.13 13.68 12.84
N GLY A 148 12.56 12.64 13.56
CA GLY A 148 11.70 11.54 14.00
C GLY A 148 11.11 10.76 12.82
N GLY A 149 11.93 10.47 11.80
CA GLY A 149 11.49 9.93 10.51
C GLY A 149 10.59 8.70 10.62
N TRP A 150 10.93 7.74 11.49
CA TRP A 150 10.09 6.56 11.74
C TRP A 150 8.70 6.90 12.30
N GLN A 151 8.62 7.81 13.26
CA GLN A 151 7.34 8.22 13.85
C GLN A 151 6.46 8.91 12.80
N LYS A 152 7.03 9.83 12.01
CA LYS A 152 6.31 10.51 10.93
C LYS A 152 5.82 9.55 9.85
N LEU A 153 6.62 8.55 9.50
CA LEU A 153 6.22 7.51 8.54
C LEU A 153 5.03 6.71 9.06
N PHE A 154 5.07 6.29 10.32
CA PHE A 154 3.97 5.53 10.91
C PHE A 154 2.72 6.38 11.09
N GLU A 155 2.86 7.63 11.54
CA GLU A 155 1.75 8.59 11.62
C GLU A 155 1.08 8.78 10.27
N PHE A 156 1.86 8.98 9.21
CA PHE A 156 1.34 9.13 7.85
C PHE A 156 0.58 7.87 7.39
N LEU A 157 1.14 6.68 7.62
CA LEU A 157 0.50 5.43 7.19
C LEU A 157 -0.75 5.06 8.00
N LEU A 158 -0.84 5.48 9.27
CA LEU A 158 -1.91 5.09 10.19
C LEU A 158 -3.06 6.11 10.27
N VAL A 159 -2.77 7.41 10.07
CA VAL A 159 -3.73 8.50 10.35
C VAL A 159 -4.27 9.12 9.06
N VAL A 160 -3.55 9.01 7.93
CA VAL A 160 -3.83 9.81 6.73
C VAL A 160 -4.63 9.04 5.65
N ASN A 161 -5.11 7.82 5.93
CA ASN A 161 -6.01 7.04 5.04
C ASN A 161 -7.36 6.67 5.71
#